data_AF-A0A521Z878-F1
#
_entry.id   AF-A0A521Z878-F1
#
_cell.length_a   1.000
_cell.length_b   1.000
_cell.length_c   1.000
_cell.angle_alpha   90.00
_cell.angle_beta   90.00
_cell.angle_gamma   90.00
#
_symmetry.space_group_name_H-M   'P 1'
#
loop_
_entity.id
_entity.type
_entity.pdbx_description
1 polymer ?
#
loop_
_entity_poly.entity_id
_entity_poly.type
_entity_poly.pdbx_seq_one_letter_code
_entity_poly.pdbx_strand_id
1 'polypeptide(L)'
;MNPVWSYLLAATGVTGLLIAANRPRVGYWFNIAAQGAWLAYAIATRQWGFLLSVVAYTVAFARLLRRAYRTADVSTADQRAALRDELVHLWHDLSIAWSYESRADPRESSSRCEGLIGRIHAITRLVGPVSSDDVSMPFLLTGMYEQVHAGMGISVQVPEETLRRCREYVASQRAPAS
;
A
#
# COMPACT_ATOMS: atom_id res chain seq x y z
N MET A 1 -19.84 33.57 -37.80
CA MET A 1 -19.04 32.67 -36.93
C MET A 1 -19.16 31.26 -37.49
N ASN A 2 -18.03 30.56 -37.69
CA ASN A 2 -18.05 29.18 -38.20
C ASN A 2 -18.39 28.22 -37.04
N PRO A 3 -19.53 27.50 -37.08
CA PRO A 3 -19.99 26.66 -35.96
C PRO A 3 -19.05 25.49 -35.64
N VAL A 4 -18.15 25.15 -36.56
CA VAL A 4 -17.11 24.11 -36.38
C VAL A 4 -16.32 24.31 -35.08
N TRP A 5 -16.08 25.56 -34.68
CA TRP A 5 -15.25 25.84 -33.51
C TRP A 5 -15.93 25.51 -32.19
N SER A 6 -17.23 25.78 -32.08
CA SER A 6 -18.03 25.37 -30.92
C SER A 6 -18.14 23.85 -30.82
N TYR A 7 -18.31 23.14 -31.95
CA TYR A 7 -18.37 21.68 -31.97
C TYR A 7 -17.04 21.02 -31.56
N LEU A 8 -15.91 21.55 -32.01
CA LEU A 8 -14.59 21.02 -31.63
C LEU A 8 -14.31 21.17 -30.13
N LEU A 9 -14.70 22.31 -29.55
CA LEU A 9 -14.51 22.53 -28.12
C LEU A 9 -15.47 21.66 -27.27
N ALA A 10 -16.71 21.47 -27.73
CA ALA A 10 -17.65 20.54 -27.10
C ALA A 10 -17.15 19.09 -27.17
N ALA A 11 -16.68 18.65 -28.35
CA ALA A 11 -16.08 17.33 -28.53
C ALA A 11 -14.88 17.13 -27.60
N THR A 12 -14.03 18.14 -27.45
CA THR A 12 -12.89 18.10 -26.51
C THR A 12 -13.36 17.86 -25.07
N GLY A 13 -14.38 18.59 -24.60
CA GLY A 13 -14.95 18.38 -23.26
C GLY A 13 -15.51 16.96 -23.06
N VAL A 14 -16.28 16.47 -24.03
CA VAL A 14 -16.86 15.11 -24.00
C VAL A 14 -15.76 14.05 -24.02
N THR A 15 -14.76 14.18 -24.88
CA THR A 15 -13.61 13.28 -24.92
C THR A 15 -12.89 13.23 -23.58
N GLY A 16 -12.67 14.38 -22.95
CA GLY A 16 -12.07 14.44 -21.61
C GLY A 16 -12.89 13.67 -20.57
N LEU A 17 -14.22 13.75 -20.62
CA LEU A 17 -15.12 13.00 -19.73
C LEU A 17 -15.09 11.49 -20.01
N LEU A 18 -15.07 11.08 -21.28
CA LEU A 18 -14.94 9.67 -21.66
C LEU A 18 -13.61 9.07 -21.19
N ILE A 19 -12.52 9.84 -21.29
CA ILE A 19 -11.22 9.44 -20.72
C ILE A 19 -11.34 9.34 -19.19
N ALA A 20 -12.03 10.27 -18.54
CA ALA A 20 -12.20 10.28 -17.08
C ALA A 20 -12.98 9.06 -16.55
N ALA A 21 -13.82 8.43 -17.38
CA ALA A 21 -14.57 7.24 -16.99
C ALA A 21 -13.65 6.04 -16.69
N ASN A 22 -12.57 5.87 -17.46
CA ASN A 22 -11.64 4.74 -17.32
C ASN A 22 -10.31 5.15 -16.64
N ARG A 23 -9.90 6.41 -16.80
CA ARG A 23 -8.67 6.99 -16.24
C ARG A 23 -8.96 8.37 -15.65
N PRO A 24 -9.61 8.44 -14.48
CA PRO A 24 -10.13 9.69 -13.90
C PRO A 24 -9.06 10.78 -13.79
N ARG A 25 -7.85 10.42 -13.33
CA ARG A 25 -6.73 11.37 -13.21
C ARG A 25 -6.37 12.03 -14.54
N VAL A 26 -6.23 11.25 -15.60
CA VAL A 26 -5.86 11.74 -16.94
C VAL A 26 -6.99 12.57 -17.52
N GLY A 27 -8.24 12.09 -17.40
CA GLY A 27 -9.40 12.81 -17.94
C GLY A 27 -9.66 14.15 -17.26
N TYR A 28 -9.45 14.26 -15.95
CA TYR A 28 -9.58 15.55 -15.25
C TYR A 28 -8.44 16.51 -15.61
N TRP A 29 -7.20 16.04 -15.74
CA TRP A 29 -6.09 16.87 -16.25
C TRP A 29 -6.37 17.38 -17.66
N PHE A 30 -6.87 16.51 -18.53
CA PHE A 30 -7.27 16.88 -19.89
C PHE A 30 -8.36 17.97 -19.88
N ASN A 31 -9.39 17.82 -19.04
CA ASN A 31 -10.44 18.82 -18.91
C ASN A 31 -9.94 20.16 -18.36
N ILE A 32 -9.01 20.16 -17.40
CA ILE A 32 -8.37 21.39 -16.90
C ILE A 32 -7.56 22.06 -18.01
N ALA A 33 -6.80 21.30 -18.80
CA ALA A 33 -6.06 21.84 -19.94
C ALA A 33 -7.01 22.44 -20.99
N ALA A 34 -8.15 21.78 -21.25
CA ALA A 34 -9.19 22.30 -22.14
C ALA A 34 -9.79 23.63 -21.64
N GLN A 35 -9.88 23.84 -20.32
CA GLN A 35 -10.27 25.14 -19.76
C GLN A 35 -9.28 26.27 -20.12
N GLY A 36 -8.00 25.95 -20.34
CA GLY A 36 -7.03 26.92 -20.86
C GLY A 36 -7.36 27.41 -22.27
N ALA A 37 -7.81 26.51 -23.15
CA ALA A 37 -8.27 26.88 -24.49
C ALA A 37 -9.55 27.72 -24.43
N TRP A 38 -10.49 27.36 -23.55
CA TRP A 38 -11.71 28.12 -23.31
C TRP A 38 -11.44 29.50 -22.72
N LEU A 39 -10.46 29.63 -21.82
CA LEU A 39 -10.02 30.91 -21.27
C LEU A 39 -9.50 31.84 -22.36
N ALA A 40 -8.61 31.35 -23.22
CA ALA A 40 -8.07 32.12 -24.34
C ALA A 40 -9.19 32.59 -25.29
N TYR A 41 -10.14 31.71 -25.59
CA TYR A 41 -11.31 32.06 -26.39
C TYR A 41 -12.21 33.13 -25.74
N ALA A 42 -12.47 33.02 -24.44
CA ALA A 42 -13.28 33.97 -23.67
C ALA A 42 -12.67 35.38 -23.71
N ILE A 43 -11.34 35.47 -23.53
CA ILE A 43 -10.59 36.73 -23.56
C ILE A 43 -10.65 37.33 -24.97
N ALA A 44 -10.37 36.53 -26.01
CA ALA A 44 -10.38 36.98 -27.40
C ALA A 44 -11.76 37.51 -27.84
N THR A 45 -12.84 36.91 -27.32
CA THR A 45 -14.22 37.28 -27.66
C THR A 45 -14.89 38.24 -26.67
N ARG A 46 -14.16 38.67 -25.63
CA ARG A 46 -14.66 39.53 -24.53
C ARG A 46 -15.94 39.01 -23.87
N GLN A 47 -16.09 37.68 -23.79
CA GLN A 47 -17.24 37.03 -23.15
C GLN A 47 -16.99 36.88 -21.65
N TRP A 48 -17.18 37.96 -20.89
CA TRP A 48 -16.89 37.99 -19.45
C TRP A 48 -17.70 36.95 -18.64
N GLY A 49 -18.95 36.69 -19.02
CA GLY A 49 -19.75 35.63 -18.38
C GLY A 49 -19.18 34.22 -18.57
N PHE A 50 -18.42 34.00 -19.64
CA PHE A 50 -17.77 32.74 -19.94
C PHE A 50 -16.46 32.55 -19.15
N LEU A 51 -15.84 33.63 -18.68
CA LEU A 51 -14.70 33.52 -17.74
C LEU A 51 -15.13 32.92 -16.40
N LEU A 52 -16.34 33.25 -15.93
CA LEU A 52 -16.86 32.69 -14.69
C LEU A 52 -17.04 31.17 -14.79
N SER A 53 -17.53 30.67 -15.93
CA SER A 53 -17.70 29.23 -16.14
C SER A 53 -16.34 28.53 -16.21
N VAL A 54 -15.34 29.10 -16.89
CA VAL A 54 -13.96 28.57 -16.93
C VAL A 54 -13.40 28.39 -15.52
N VAL A 55 -13.54 29.40 -14.66
CA VAL A 55 -13.10 29.30 -13.26
C VAL A 55 -13.87 28.21 -12.52
N ALA A 56 -15.20 28.18 -12.63
CA ALA A 56 -16.03 27.19 -11.97
C ALA A 56 -15.68 25.76 -12.38
N TYR A 57 -15.53 25.50 -13.68
CA TYR A 57 -15.15 24.18 -14.20
C TYR A 57 -13.73 23.80 -13.80
N THR A 58 -12.78 24.72 -13.86
CA THR A 58 -11.40 24.47 -13.41
C THR A 58 -11.37 24.04 -11.94
N VAL A 59 -12.10 24.74 -11.08
CA VAL A 59 -12.22 24.39 -9.65
C VAL A 59 -12.91 23.04 -9.47
N ALA A 60 -13.99 22.77 -10.21
CA ALA A 60 -14.70 21.49 -10.14
C ALA A 60 -13.79 20.31 -10.52
N PHE A 61 -13.11 20.39 -11.66
CA PHE A 61 -12.19 19.35 -12.12
C PHE A 61 -10.96 19.21 -11.21
N ALA A 62 -10.44 20.31 -10.65
CA ALA A 62 -9.36 20.24 -9.66
C ALA A 62 -9.79 19.49 -8.39
N ARG A 63 -11.02 19.69 -7.90
CA ARG A 63 -11.56 18.95 -6.75
C ARG A 63 -11.72 17.46 -7.07
N LEU A 64 -12.26 17.14 -8.26
CA LEU A 64 -12.40 15.76 -8.71
C LEU A 64 -11.03 15.06 -8.85
N LEU A 65 -10.03 15.76 -9.39
CA LEU A 65 -8.66 15.28 -9.48
C LEU A 65 -8.07 14.97 -8.11
N ARG A 66 -8.20 15.88 -7.14
CA ARG A 66 -7.74 15.65 -5.76
C ARG A 66 -8.39 14.42 -5.14
N ARG A 67 -9.71 14.25 -5.33
CA ARG A 67 -10.44 13.07 -4.86
C ARG A 67 -9.89 11.78 -5.50
N ALA A 68 -9.62 11.79 -6.80
CA ALA A 68 -9.07 10.63 -7.51
C ALA A 68 -7.67 10.21 -7.04
N TYR A 69 -6.83 11.15 -6.59
CA TYR A 69 -5.55 10.80 -5.96
C TYR A 69 -5.76 10.21 -4.57
N ARG A 70 -6.55 10.87 -3.72
CA ARG A 70 -6.81 10.40 -2.35
C ARG A 70 -7.39 9.00 -2.29
N THR A 71 -8.38 8.66 -3.13
CA THR A 71 -8.98 7.32 -3.11
C THR A 71 -7.98 6.23 -3.45
N ALA A 72 -7.09 6.49 -4.40
CA ALA A 72 -6.07 5.51 -4.77
C ALA A 72 -4.98 5.37 -3.69
N ASP A 73 -4.57 6.48 -3.07
CA ASP A 73 -3.60 6.45 -1.97
C ASP A 73 -4.15 5.68 -0.77
N VAL A 74 -5.42 5.92 -0.40
CA VAL A 74 -6.12 5.15 0.65
C VAL A 74 -6.19 3.68 0.27
N SER A 75 -6.60 3.35 -0.95
CA SER A 75 -6.65 1.95 -1.40
C SER A 75 -5.30 1.25 -1.34
N THR A 76 -4.20 1.93 -1.70
CA THR A 76 -2.85 1.36 -1.59
C THR A 76 -2.41 1.23 -0.13
N ALA A 77 -2.77 2.18 0.73
CA ALA A 77 -2.50 2.09 2.16
C ALA A 77 -3.25 0.91 2.80
N ASP A 78 -4.53 0.72 2.48
CA ASP A 78 -5.35 -0.38 2.96
C ASP A 78 -4.82 -1.74 2.49
N GLN A 79 -4.43 -1.85 1.22
CA GLN A 79 -3.79 -3.06 0.68
C GLN A 79 -2.46 -3.37 1.38
N ARG A 80 -1.62 -2.36 1.62
CA ARG A 80 -0.37 -2.53 2.36
C ARG A 80 -0.62 -2.94 3.82
N ALA A 81 -1.64 -2.37 4.46
CA ALA A 81 -2.03 -2.74 5.81
C ALA A 81 -2.52 -4.19 5.88
N ALA A 82 -3.37 -4.62 4.95
CA ALA A 82 -3.84 -6.01 4.85
C ALA A 82 -2.70 -7.01 4.60
N LEU A 83 -1.74 -6.65 3.73
CA LEU A 83 -0.56 -7.48 3.50
C LEU A 83 0.35 -7.57 4.73
N ARG A 84 0.48 -6.50 5.51
CA ARG A 84 1.21 -6.53 6.79
C ARG A 84 0.52 -7.41 7.82
N ASP A 85 -0.80 -7.34 7.90
CA ASP A 85 -1.59 -8.19 8.79
C ASP A 85 -1.43 -9.68 8.42
N GLU A 86 -1.53 -10.02 7.13
CA GLU A 86 -1.26 -11.37 6.64
C GLU A 86 0.17 -11.82 6.98
N LEU A 87 1.16 -10.93 6.88
CA LEU A 87 2.55 -11.26 7.23
C LEU A 87 2.70 -11.63 8.72
N VAL A 88 2.01 -10.93 9.62
CA VAL A 88 1.97 -11.27 11.05
C VAL A 88 1.33 -12.65 11.27
N HIS A 89 0.22 -12.94 10.59
CA HIS A 89 -0.42 -14.26 10.66
C HIS A 89 0.48 -15.38 10.15
N LEU A 90 1.25 -15.16 9.08
CA LEU A 90 2.20 -16.14 8.57
C LEU A 90 3.34 -16.43 9.56
N TRP A 91 3.81 -15.41 10.28
CA TRP A 91 4.79 -15.60 11.35
C TRP A 91 4.22 -16.43 12.50
N HIS A 92 2.95 -16.20 12.85
CA HIS A 92 2.24 -17.00 13.83
C HIS A 92 2.09 -18.46 13.36
N ASP A 93 1.61 -18.69 12.14
CA ASP A 93 1.46 -20.02 11.54
C ASP A 93 2.78 -20.78 11.46
N LEU A 94 3.87 -20.09 11.11
CA LEU A 94 5.21 -20.67 11.09
C LEU A 94 5.63 -21.09 12.50
N SER A 95 5.33 -20.28 13.53
CA SER A 95 5.65 -20.63 14.91
C SER A 95 4.89 -21.84 15.41
N ILE A 96 3.63 -21.98 14.99
CA ILE A 96 2.81 -23.16 15.27
C ILE A 96 3.40 -24.38 14.57
N ALA A 97 3.64 -24.31 13.26
CA ALA A 97 4.20 -25.41 12.48
C ALA A 97 5.54 -25.89 13.05
N TRP A 98 6.44 -24.96 13.35
CA TRP A 98 7.74 -25.23 13.95
C TRP A 98 7.63 -25.89 15.34
N SER A 99 6.66 -25.49 16.16
CA SER A 99 6.46 -26.06 17.50
C SER A 99 5.99 -27.51 17.47
N TYR A 100 5.20 -27.90 16.46
CA TYR A 100 4.81 -29.29 16.23
C TYR A 100 5.98 -30.13 15.72
N GLU A 101 6.78 -29.54 14.83
CA GLU A 101 7.90 -30.22 14.17
C GLU A 101 9.12 -30.39 15.07
N SER A 102 9.39 -29.45 15.97
CA SER A 102 10.44 -29.59 17.00
C SER A 102 10.17 -30.74 17.99
N ARG A 103 8.97 -31.34 17.98
CA ARG A 103 8.64 -32.57 18.71
C ARG A 103 8.75 -33.84 17.84
N ALA A 104 8.93 -33.68 16.53
CA ALA A 104 9.21 -34.73 15.55
C ALA A 104 10.70 -34.72 15.15
N ASP A 105 11.14 -35.64 14.29
CA ASP A 105 12.55 -35.78 13.89
C ASP A 105 13.12 -34.47 13.30
N PRO A 106 14.20 -33.88 13.88
CA PRO A 106 14.79 -32.61 13.44
C PRO A 106 15.32 -32.57 11.99
N ARG A 107 15.39 -33.71 11.29
CA ARG A 107 15.94 -33.80 9.93
C ARG A 107 14.93 -33.57 8.82
N GLU A 108 13.64 -33.56 9.12
CA GLU A 108 12.60 -33.16 8.17
C GLU A 108 12.10 -31.77 8.55
N SER A 109 12.72 -30.71 8.00
CA SER A 109 12.00 -29.44 7.89
C SER A 109 10.82 -29.70 6.97
N SER A 110 9.59 -29.62 7.48
CA SER A 110 8.41 -29.90 6.66
C SER A 110 8.39 -28.95 5.47
N SER A 111 7.95 -29.49 4.33
CA SER A 111 7.54 -28.71 3.17
C SER A 111 6.56 -27.58 3.52
N ARG A 112 5.85 -27.70 4.65
CA ARG A 112 4.99 -26.66 5.22
C ARG A 112 5.77 -25.46 5.76
N CYS A 113 6.82 -25.67 6.56
CA CYS A 113 7.68 -24.59 7.06
C CYS A 113 8.36 -23.86 5.89
N GLU A 114 8.89 -24.60 4.91
CA GLU A 114 9.49 -24.01 3.71
C GLU A 114 8.49 -23.18 2.90
N GLY A 115 7.26 -23.69 2.72
CA GLY A 115 6.18 -22.97 2.04
C GLY A 115 5.79 -21.67 2.76
N LEU A 116 5.73 -21.69 4.09
CA LEU A 116 5.43 -20.50 4.90
C LEU A 116 6.55 -19.47 4.81
N ILE A 117 7.82 -19.88 4.92
CA ILE A 117 8.99 -19.00 4.75
C ILE A 117 8.97 -18.35 3.36
N GLY A 118 8.66 -19.12 2.31
CA GLY A 118 8.53 -18.58 0.95
C GLY A 118 7.45 -17.50 0.83
N ARG A 119 6.29 -17.68 1.48
CA ARG A 119 5.22 -16.67 1.52
C ARG A 119 5.62 -15.44 2.33
N ILE A 120 6.27 -15.63 3.48
CA ILE A 120 6.83 -14.55 4.31
C ILE A 120 7.79 -13.71 3.46
N HIS A 121 8.69 -14.36 2.72
CA HIS A 121 9.62 -13.67 1.83
C HIS A 121 8.92 -12.86 0.75
N ALA A 122 7.94 -13.46 0.08
CA ALA A 122 7.19 -12.81 -0.99
C ALA A 122 6.47 -11.55 -0.49
N ILE A 123 5.79 -11.63 0.66
CA ILE A 123 5.07 -10.48 1.23
C ILE A 123 6.03 -9.44 1.82
N THR A 124 7.10 -9.87 2.50
CA THR A 124 8.12 -8.98 3.07
C THR A 124 8.77 -8.10 2.00
N ARG A 125 8.98 -8.61 0.78
CA ARG A 125 9.47 -7.80 -0.35
C ARG A 125 8.51 -6.69 -0.78
N LEU A 126 7.22 -6.85 -0.55
CA LEU A 126 6.19 -5.88 -0.93
C LEU A 126 5.95 -4.80 0.14
N VAL A 127 6.01 -5.17 1.44
CA VAL A 127 5.60 -4.29 2.54
C VAL A 127 6.68 -4.00 3.59
N GLY A 128 7.87 -4.59 3.44
CA GLY A 128 8.96 -4.55 4.40
C GLY A 128 8.81 -5.61 5.52
N PRO A 129 9.83 -5.74 6.39
CA PRO A 129 9.77 -6.63 7.54
C PRO A 129 8.71 -6.17 8.56
N VAL A 130 8.09 -7.13 9.26
CA VAL A 130 7.23 -6.84 10.42
C VAL A 130 8.04 -6.43 11.63
N SER A 131 7.42 -5.76 12.60
CA SER A 131 8.08 -5.46 13.87
C SER A 131 8.47 -6.76 14.59
N SER A 132 9.59 -6.73 15.32
CA SER A 132 9.96 -7.84 16.21
C SER A 132 8.90 -8.08 17.30
N ASP A 133 8.12 -7.06 17.67
CA ASP A 133 7.04 -7.20 18.66
C ASP A 133 5.86 -8.06 18.16
N ASP A 134 5.70 -8.20 16.83
CA ASP A 134 4.63 -8.99 16.21
C ASP A 134 5.04 -10.44 15.93
N VAL A 135 6.25 -10.83 16.32
CA VAL A 135 6.83 -12.15 16.03
C VAL A 135 6.90 -12.99 17.30
N SER A 136 6.59 -14.27 17.16
CA SER A 136 6.62 -15.22 18.27
C SER A 136 8.00 -15.29 18.93
N MET A 137 7.98 -15.23 20.26
CA MET A 137 9.18 -15.18 21.12
C MET A 137 10.22 -16.27 20.86
N PRO A 138 9.85 -17.54 20.57
CA PRO A 138 10.85 -18.56 20.24
C PRO A 138 11.71 -18.17 19.04
N PHE A 139 11.15 -17.51 18.03
CA PHE A 139 11.91 -17.10 16.85
C PHE A 139 12.84 -15.91 17.09
N LEU A 140 12.48 -15.03 18.02
CA LEU A 140 13.36 -13.94 18.44
C LEU A 140 14.54 -14.50 19.25
N LEU A 141 14.28 -15.42 20.17
CA LEU A 141 15.31 -15.99 21.04
C LEU A 141 16.27 -16.95 20.31
N THR A 142 15.82 -17.63 19.25
CA THR A 142 16.67 -18.52 18.44
C THR A 142 17.40 -17.81 17.31
N GLY A 143 17.14 -16.52 17.09
CA GLY A 143 17.67 -15.76 15.95
C GLY A 143 17.05 -16.15 14.60
N MET A 144 15.95 -16.94 14.62
CA MET A 144 15.26 -17.38 13.41
C MET A 144 14.68 -16.19 12.63
N TYR A 145 14.18 -15.17 13.35
CA TYR A 145 13.67 -13.96 12.72
C TYR A 145 14.75 -13.28 11.86
N GLU A 146 15.95 -13.11 12.39
CA GLU A 146 17.10 -12.56 11.66
C GLU A 146 17.56 -13.47 10.52
N GLN A 147 17.61 -14.79 10.73
CA GLN A 147 18.02 -15.76 9.71
C GLN A 147 17.08 -15.75 8.49
N VAL A 148 15.77 -15.75 8.72
CA VAL A 148 14.76 -15.69 7.65
C VAL A 148 14.91 -14.42 6.82
N HIS A 149 15.21 -13.28 7.45
CA HIS A 149 15.43 -12.01 6.73
C HIS A 149 16.79 -11.94 6.05
N ALA A 150 17.84 -12.50 6.66
CA ALA A 150 19.18 -12.59 6.08
C ALA A 150 19.16 -13.41 4.77
N GLY A 151 18.31 -14.45 4.68
CA GLY A 151 18.07 -15.20 3.44
C GLY A 151 17.52 -14.35 2.28
N MET A 152 16.98 -13.16 2.57
CA MET A 152 16.54 -12.19 1.57
C MET A 152 17.54 -11.04 1.34
N GLY A 153 18.70 -11.04 2.03
CA GLY A 153 19.62 -9.92 2.04
C GLY A 153 19.13 -8.71 2.86
N ILE A 154 18.12 -8.90 3.71
CA ILE A 154 17.58 -7.85 4.59
C ILE A 154 18.23 -8.02 5.96
N SER A 155 18.96 -7.00 6.43
CA SER A 155 19.46 -6.98 7.80
C SER A 155 18.40 -6.40 8.73
N VAL A 156 17.88 -7.25 9.62
CA VAL A 156 17.03 -6.86 10.73
C VAL A 156 17.75 -7.20 12.03
N GLN A 157 17.60 -6.35 13.04
CA GLN A 157 18.15 -6.58 14.38
C GLN A 157 17.00 -6.50 15.37
N VAL A 158 16.82 -7.55 16.18
CA VAL A 158 15.88 -7.49 17.29
C VAL A 158 16.47 -6.60 18.38
N PRO A 159 15.75 -5.57 18.87
CA PRO A 159 16.24 -4.72 19.95
C PRO A 159 16.57 -5.54 21.20
N GLU A 160 17.70 -5.24 21.85
CA GLU A 160 18.14 -5.94 23.07
C GLU A 160 17.09 -5.87 24.19
N GLU A 161 16.36 -4.76 24.28
CA GLU A 161 15.23 -4.60 25.21
C GLU A 161 14.13 -5.64 24.98
N THR A 162 13.79 -5.92 23.71
CA THR A 162 12.82 -6.94 23.35
C THR A 162 13.34 -8.31 23.76
N LEU A 163 14.59 -8.65 23.44
CA LEU A 163 15.20 -9.92 23.86
C LEU A 163 15.25 -10.08 25.39
N ARG A 164 15.52 -9.01 26.14
CA ARG A 164 15.49 -9.02 27.60
C ARG A 164 14.10 -9.36 28.13
N ARG A 165 13.06 -8.65 27.67
CA ARG A 165 11.65 -8.94 28.01
C ARG A 165 11.31 -10.40 27.66
N CYS A 166 11.81 -10.88 26.53
CA CYS A 166 11.57 -12.26 26.12
C CYS A 166 12.12 -13.28 27.12
N ARG A 167 13.39 -13.09 27.54
CA ARG A 167 14.08 -13.98 28.49
C ARG A 167 13.44 -13.94 29.87
N GLU A 168 13.06 -12.76 30.35
CA GLU A 168 12.37 -12.59 31.65
C GLU A 168 11.03 -13.33 31.67
N TYR A 169 10.22 -13.22 30.62
CA TYR A 169 8.95 -13.95 30.50
C TYR A 169 9.14 -15.47 30.52
N VAL A 170 10.15 -15.99 29.81
CA VAL A 170 10.45 -17.43 29.84
C VAL A 170 10.94 -17.88 31.21
N ALA A 171 11.73 -17.04 31.90
CA ALA A 171 12.19 -17.33 33.25
C ALA A 171 11.01 -17.37 34.26
N SER A 172 10.05 -16.44 34.16
CA SER A 172 8.87 -16.42 35.03
C SER A 172 7.94 -17.62 34.80
N GLN A 173 7.82 -18.10 33.56
CA GLN A 173 7.02 -19.29 33.23
C GLN A 173 7.64 -20.61 33.75
N ARG A 174 8.95 -20.62 34.06
CA ARG A 174 9.65 -21.80 34.58
C ARG A 174 9.74 -21.83 36.11
N ALA A 175 9.40 -20.74 36.80
CA ALA A 175 9.37 -20.73 38.26
C ALA A 175 8.19 -21.59 38.75
N PRO A 176 8.41 -22.59 39.61
CA PRO A 176 7.31 -23.37 40.17
C PRO A 176 6.39 -22.44 40.96
N ALA A 177 5.07 -22.58 40.78
CA ALA A 177 4.09 -21.91 41.62
C ALA A 177 4.33 -22.33 43.07
N SER A 178 4.90 -21.42 43.85
CA SER A 178 5.18 -21.57 45.29
C SER A 178 3.91 -21.54 46.10
#